data_AF-A0AAW1X5T8-F1
#
_entry.id   AF-A0AAW1X5T8-F1
#
_cell.length_a   1.000
_cell.length_b   1.000
_cell.length_c   1.000
_cell.angle_alpha   90.00
_cell.angle_beta   90.00
_cell.angle_gamma   90.00
#
_symmetry.space_group_name_H-M   'P 1'
#
loop_
_entity.id
_entity.type
_entity.pdbx_description
1 polymer ?
#
loop_
_entity_poly.entity_id
_entity_poly.type
_entity_poly.pdbx_seq_one_letter_code
_entity_poly.pdbx_strand_id
1 'polypeptide(L)'
;MPKMNPEGIYVNKNLRLDSIQVYGFDYDYTLAHYSSNLQNLIYDLAKEHMVNEFRYPEICMEFKYDPTFPIRGLFYDKLKGCLLKLDFLGQLSQMVATMVVESLAGRKYKRCMAQGVLVVIKQACLIADIVQYFVDAKLEFDASYIYEDVNRAIQHVHRTGLVHRGILSDPHKYLVKNGQLLHFLKMLREKGKKLFLLTNSPYYFVDGGMSFLLEDSLGCRDSWRELFDVVIAKANKPDFYTSEHPFRCYDAEKDTLAFMKVDAFLPNKIYYHGCLKSFLQITKWKGPEVIYFGDHLFSDLRGPSKAGWRTAAIIHELEDEILIQNEDAYRVEQAKFHIFQELLGRLHATVAKNQKSQESGFAYHIHQYADVYTSKPENFLLYPSEAWLHAPFDIKIMPHHVKVSSSLFKN
;
A
#
# COMPACT_ATOMS: atom_id res chain seq x y z
N MET A 1 -27.22 -2.82 -6.10
CA MET A 1 -26.30 -1.72 -5.70
C MET A 1 -25.96 -0.88 -6.92
N PRO A 2 -25.88 0.46 -6.80
CA PRO A 2 -25.43 1.33 -7.89
C PRO A 2 -23.98 1.00 -8.28
N LYS A 3 -23.62 1.24 -9.54
CA LYS A 3 -22.23 1.09 -9.99
C LYS A 3 -21.35 2.13 -9.29
N MET A 4 -20.16 1.72 -8.88
CA MET A 4 -19.19 2.59 -8.22
C MET A 4 -18.28 3.26 -9.27
N ASN A 5 -17.74 4.45 -8.99
CA ASN A 5 -16.84 5.14 -9.91
C ASN A 5 -15.39 4.65 -9.70
N PRO A 6 -14.73 4.00 -10.69
CA PRO A 6 -13.34 3.57 -10.57
C PRO A 6 -12.37 4.69 -10.18
N GLU A 7 -12.58 5.91 -10.71
CA GLU A 7 -11.74 7.09 -10.46
C GLU A 7 -12.22 7.92 -9.26
N GLY A 8 -13.09 7.34 -8.42
CA GLY A 8 -13.69 8.02 -7.28
C GLY A 8 -12.72 8.20 -6.10
N ILE A 9 -12.97 9.24 -5.30
CA ILE A 9 -12.41 9.37 -3.95
C ILE A 9 -13.41 8.85 -2.94
N TYR A 10 -13.01 7.84 -2.18
CA TYR A 10 -13.81 7.20 -1.15
C TYR A 10 -13.42 7.73 0.23
N VAL A 11 -14.42 7.93 1.10
CA VAL A 11 -14.26 8.76 2.30
C VAL A 11 -14.59 7.97 3.57
N ASN A 12 -13.61 7.86 4.46
CA ASN A 12 -13.76 7.26 5.79
C ASN A 12 -14.00 8.31 6.88
N LYS A 13 -13.41 9.49 6.71
CA LYS A 13 -13.58 10.66 7.59
C LYS A 13 -13.75 11.92 6.75
N ASN A 14 -14.67 12.79 7.17
CA ASN A 14 -14.96 14.04 6.46
C ASN A 14 -13.69 14.86 6.19
N LEU A 15 -13.46 15.23 4.94
CA LEU A 15 -12.29 15.98 4.50
C LEU A 15 -12.74 17.20 3.71
N ARG A 16 -12.30 18.38 4.14
CA ARG A 16 -12.51 19.61 3.40
C ARG A 16 -11.21 19.99 2.70
N LEU A 17 -11.21 20.00 1.37
CA LEU A 17 -9.98 20.23 0.59
C LEU A 17 -9.49 21.68 0.70
N ASP A 18 -10.39 22.65 0.92
CA ASP A 18 -10.04 24.06 1.12
C ASP A 18 -9.14 24.30 2.35
N SER A 19 -9.34 23.51 3.41
CA SER A 19 -8.59 23.61 4.66
C SER A 19 -7.15 23.10 4.55
N ILE A 20 -6.85 22.29 3.54
CA ILE A 20 -5.53 21.69 3.34
C ILE A 20 -4.62 22.70 2.65
N GLN A 21 -3.48 23.02 3.27
CA GLN A 21 -2.48 23.94 2.71
C GLN A 21 -1.21 23.22 2.24
N VAL A 22 -0.98 22.00 2.74
CA VAL A 22 0.24 21.24 2.49
C VAL A 22 -0.10 19.83 2.03
N TYR A 23 0.54 19.40 0.94
CA TYR A 23 0.37 18.08 0.35
C TYR A 23 1.72 17.35 0.36
N GLY A 24 1.75 16.24 1.08
CA GLY A 24 2.91 15.35 1.14
C GLY A 24 2.66 14.07 0.36
N PHE A 25 3.71 13.54 -0.25
CA PHE A 25 3.62 12.33 -1.05
C PHE A 25 4.73 11.35 -0.67
N ASP A 26 4.41 10.06 -0.64
CA ASP A 26 5.40 9.03 -0.92
C ASP A 26 5.72 8.99 -2.42
N TYR A 27 6.82 8.36 -2.78
CA TYR A 27 7.23 8.16 -4.17
C TYR A 27 6.71 6.84 -4.74
N ASP A 28 7.22 5.71 -4.23
CA ASP A 28 6.92 4.38 -4.74
C ASP A 28 5.44 4.02 -4.56
N TYR A 29 4.79 3.53 -5.61
CA TYR A 29 3.35 3.19 -5.64
C TYR A 29 2.38 4.32 -5.28
N THR A 30 2.87 5.55 -5.13
CA THR A 30 2.06 6.74 -4.83
C THR A 30 2.17 7.78 -5.94
N LEU A 31 3.38 8.28 -6.23
CA LEU A 31 3.63 9.11 -7.42
C LEU A 31 4.08 8.24 -8.60
N ALA A 32 4.97 7.29 -8.34
CA ALA A 32 5.45 6.34 -9.34
C ALA A 32 4.59 5.07 -9.30
N HIS A 33 3.77 4.90 -10.33
CA HIS A 33 3.03 3.65 -10.55
C HIS A 33 3.88 2.68 -11.37
N TYR A 34 3.84 1.40 -10.98
CA TYR A 34 4.63 0.36 -11.61
C TYR A 34 3.76 -0.63 -12.38
N SER A 35 4.29 -1.13 -13.49
CA SER A 35 3.64 -2.20 -14.24
C SER A 35 3.74 -3.55 -13.51
N SER A 36 2.97 -4.53 -13.97
CA SER A 36 3.04 -5.92 -13.48
C SER A 36 4.43 -6.55 -13.65
N ASN A 37 5.26 -6.04 -14.58
CA ASN A 37 6.62 -6.53 -14.80
C ASN A 37 7.54 -6.30 -13.59
N LEU A 38 7.24 -5.34 -12.72
CA LEU A 38 8.07 -5.10 -11.53
C LEU A 38 8.10 -6.31 -10.59
N GLN A 39 6.95 -6.99 -10.41
CA GLN A 39 6.89 -8.15 -9.52
C GLN A 39 7.76 -9.30 -10.05
N ASN A 40 7.75 -9.52 -11.38
CA ASN A 40 8.64 -10.48 -12.05
C ASN A 40 10.11 -10.17 -11.76
N LEU A 41 10.53 -8.91 -11.96
CA LEU A 41 11.91 -8.49 -11.73
C LEU A 41 12.36 -8.74 -10.28
N ILE A 42 11.53 -8.36 -9.30
CA ILE A 42 11.87 -8.54 -7.89
C ILE A 42 11.92 -10.03 -7.53
N TYR A 43 10.97 -10.81 -8.03
CA TYR A 43 10.92 -12.25 -7.83
C TYR A 43 12.17 -12.94 -8.39
N ASP A 44 12.53 -12.66 -9.65
CA ASP A 44 13.68 -13.26 -10.31
C ASP A 44 14.99 -12.91 -9.61
N LEU A 45 15.21 -11.63 -9.27
CA LEU A 45 16.40 -11.20 -8.55
C LEU A 45 16.49 -11.81 -7.13
N ALA A 46 15.36 -11.96 -6.44
CA ALA A 46 15.34 -12.57 -5.11
C ALA A 46 15.63 -14.08 -5.18
N LYS A 47 15.01 -14.77 -6.13
CA LYS A 47 15.24 -16.18 -6.45
C LYS A 47 16.70 -16.44 -6.79
N GLU A 48 17.28 -15.63 -7.67
CA GLU A 48 18.71 -15.67 -8.02
C GLU A 48 19.60 -15.55 -6.79
N HIS A 49 19.30 -14.61 -5.89
CA HIS A 49 20.05 -14.42 -4.66
C HIS A 49 19.94 -15.65 -3.73
N MET A 50 18.76 -16.24 -3.60
CA MET A 50 18.56 -17.43 -2.77
C MET A 50 19.35 -18.64 -3.28
N VAL A 51 19.35 -18.88 -4.60
CA VAL A 51 20.12 -19.98 -5.20
C VAL A 51 21.62 -19.72 -5.07
N ASN A 52 22.09 -18.53 -5.46
CA ASN A 52 23.52 -18.26 -5.55
C ASN A 52 24.21 -18.04 -4.19
N GLU A 53 23.56 -17.31 -3.28
CA GLU A 53 24.16 -16.92 -1.99
C GLU A 53 23.72 -17.83 -0.85
N PHE A 54 22.44 -18.21 -0.79
CA PHE A 54 21.93 -19.08 0.29
C PHE A 54 22.00 -20.57 -0.04
N ARG A 55 22.48 -20.92 -1.24
CA ARG A 55 22.69 -22.31 -1.70
C ARG A 55 21.40 -23.14 -1.71
N TYR A 56 20.28 -22.50 -2.02
CA TYR A 56 19.06 -23.23 -2.36
C TYR A 56 19.27 -24.08 -3.63
N PRO A 57 18.55 -25.19 -3.80
CA PRO A 57 18.71 -26.09 -4.94
C PRO A 57 18.61 -25.37 -6.30
N GLU A 58 19.48 -25.73 -7.25
CA GLU A 58 19.57 -25.06 -8.56
C GLU A 58 18.25 -25.10 -9.35
N ILE A 59 17.42 -26.13 -9.14
CA ILE A 59 16.09 -26.26 -9.74
C ILE A 59 15.18 -25.07 -9.40
N CYS A 60 15.39 -24.40 -8.26
CA CYS A 60 14.63 -23.22 -7.89
C CYS A 60 14.80 -22.07 -8.88
N MET A 61 15.87 -22.07 -9.69
CA MET A 61 16.10 -21.06 -10.74
C MET A 61 15.04 -21.13 -11.86
N GLU A 62 14.45 -22.30 -12.09
CA GLU A 62 13.43 -22.52 -13.11
C GLU A 62 12.06 -21.97 -12.72
N PHE A 63 11.85 -21.62 -11.45
CA PHE A 63 10.57 -21.10 -10.97
C PHE A 63 10.24 -19.76 -11.63
N LYS A 64 8.95 -19.56 -11.91
CA LYS A 64 8.42 -18.37 -12.57
C LYS A 64 7.36 -17.74 -11.70
N TYR A 65 7.38 -16.41 -11.64
CA TYR A 65 6.36 -15.66 -10.94
C TYR A 65 4.98 -15.86 -11.59
N ASP A 66 3.99 -16.26 -10.79
CA ASP A 66 2.59 -16.33 -11.17
C ASP A 66 1.80 -15.14 -10.55
N PRO A 67 1.38 -14.16 -11.35
CA PRO A 67 0.62 -13.01 -10.85
C PRO A 67 -0.81 -13.36 -10.40
N THR A 68 -1.33 -14.54 -10.76
CA THR A 68 -2.71 -14.95 -10.45
C THR A 68 -2.85 -15.63 -9.09
N PHE A 69 -1.73 -16.06 -8.49
CA PHE A 69 -1.72 -16.81 -7.25
C PHE A 69 -1.91 -15.93 -5.98
N PRO A 70 -1.08 -14.90 -5.72
CA PRO A 70 -1.15 -14.14 -4.47
C PRO A 70 -2.16 -12.99 -4.55
N ILE A 71 -2.90 -12.77 -3.46
CA ILE A 71 -3.70 -11.56 -3.26
C ILE A 71 -3.11 -10.69 -2.15
N ARG A 72 -3.34 -9.36 -2.20
CA ARG A 72 -2.83 -8.44 -1.16
C ARG A 72 -3.45 -8.79 0.21
N GLY A 73 -2.64 -8.71 1.26
CA GLY A 73 -3.07 -8.91 2.63
C GLY A 73 -3.20 -10.38 3.07
N LEU A 74 -2.38 -11.27 2.48
CA LEU A 74 -2.18 -12.63 2.99
C LEU A 74 -1.23 -12.62 4.20
N PHE A 75 -1.42 -13.58 5.10
CA PHE A 75 -0.59 -13.83 6.26
C PHE A 75 0.15 -15.16 6.08
N TYR A 76 1.41 -15.24 6.47
CA TYR A 76 2.16 -16.49 6.47
C TYR A 76 2.32 -17.04 7.89
N ASP A 77 1.88 -18.28 8.10
CA ASP A 77 2.07 -19.02 9.35
C ASP A 77 3.47 -19.65 9.36
N LYS A 78 4.40 -19.02 10.08
CA LYS A 78 5.79 -19.47 10.21
C LYS A 78 5.95 -20.84 10.86
N LEU A 79 4.96 -21.31 11.62
CA LEU A 79 5.03 -22.62 12.26
C LEU A 79 4.62 -23.74 11.31
N LYS A 80 3.72 -23.46 10.37
CA LYS A 80 3.10 -24.48 9.51
C LYS A 80 3.48 -24.37 8.04
N GLY A 81 4.04 -23.25 7.60
CA GLY A 81 4.37 -23.02 6.20
C GLY A 81 3.17 -22.74 5.31
N CYS A 82 2.07 -22.20 5.87
CA CYS A 82 0.83 -21.96 5.12
C CYS A 82 0.54 -20.48 4.94
N LEU A 83 -0.04 -20.11 3.79
CA LEU A 83 -0.62 -18.79 3.55
C LEU A 83 -2.09 -18.76 3.99
N LEU A 84 -2.48 -17.70 4.70
CA LEU A 84 -3.78 -17.53 5.33
C LEU A 84 -4.39 -16.17 4.95
N LYS A 85 -5.70 -16.14 4.71
CA LYS A 85 -6.46 -14.88 4.60
C LYS A 85 -7.27 -14.67 5.88
N LEU A 86 -6.90 -13.66 6.68
CA LEU A 86 -7.51 -13.38 7.98
C LEU A 86 -8.53 -12.22 7.91
N ASP A 87 -9.57 -12.31 8.73
CA ASP A 87 -10.47 -11.20 9.03
C ASP A 87 -9.84 -10.18 10.01
N PHE A 88 -10.53 -9.08 10.30
CA PHE A 88 -10.03 -8.04 11.20
C PHE A 88 -9.82 -8.49 12.65
N LEU A 89 -10.47 -9.56 13.09
CA LEU A 89 -10.27 -10.17 14.41
C LEU A 89 -9.11 -11.17 14.43
N GLY A 90 -8.42 -11.37 13.30
CA GLY A 90 -7.35 -12.35 13.17
C GLY A 90 -7.87 -13.80 13.08
N GLN A 91 -9.15 -13.99 12.76
CA GLN A 91 -9.73 -15.31 12.49
C GLN A 91 -9.64 -15.63 11.01
N LEU A 92 -9.69 -16.93 10.67
CA LEU A 92 -9.72 -17.39 9.28
C LEU A 92 -10.97 -16.84 8.57
N SER A 93 -10.75 -16.07 7.50
CA SER A 93 -11.85 -15.65 6.64
C SER A 93 -12.44 -16.88 5.94
N GLN A 94 -13.76 -16.88 5.75
CA GLN A 94 -14.49 -18.00 5.16
C GLN A 94 -14.11 -18.27 3.68
N MET A 95 -13.41 -17.33 3.02
CA MET A 95 -13.18 -17.36 1.57
C MET A 95 -11.84 -17.96 1.13
N VAL A 96 -10.83 -18.11 1.98
CA VAL A 96 -9.60 -18.85 1.63
C VAL A 96 -9.03 -19.51 2.88
N ALA A 97 -9.60 -20.66 3.24
CA ALA A 97 -8.88 -21.65 4.00
C ALA A 97 -8.25 -22.61 2.97
N THR A 98 -6.92 -22.65 2.94
CA THR A 98 -6.08 -23.57 2.14
C THR A 98 -5.78 -23.11 0.72
N MET A 99 -4.71 -22.33 0.55
CA MET A 99 -3.88 -22.42 -0.66
C MET A 99 -2.45 -22.79 -0.18
N VAL A 100 -2.08 -24.05 -0.46
CA VAL A 100 -0.89 -24.80 -0.02
C VAL A 100 -0.92 -25.09 1.50
N VAL A 101 -1.38 -26.24 2.02
CA VAL A 101 -0.95 -27.63 1.79
C VAL A 101 -2.15 -28.57 1.96
N GLU A 102 -2.72 -29.10 0.87
CA GLU A 102 -3.52 -30.34 0.93
C GLU A 102 -2.57 -31.53 1.06
N SER A 103 -2.00 -31.79 2.24
CA SER A 103 -1.46 -33.12 2.60
C SER A 103 -0.90 -33.28 4.02
N LEU A 104 -0.82 -32.25 4.88
CA LEU A 104 -0.37 -32.46 6.26
C LEU A 104 -1.53 -32.89 7.19
N ALA A 105 -1.92 -34.14 7.00
CA ALA A 105 -2.51 -35.02 8.02
C ALA A 105 -3.84 -34.58 8.65
N GLY A 106 -4.95 -34.63 7.90
CA GLY A 106 -6.27 -35.09 8.37
C GLY A 106 -6.84 -34.52 9.69
N ARG A 107 -6.39 -33.37 10.18
CA ARG A 107 -6.85 -32.78 11.44
C ARG A 107 -7.68 -31.53 11.15
N LYS A 108 -8.96 -31.60 11.50
CA LYS A 108 -9.87 -30.44 11.57
C LYS A 108 -9.20 -29.30 12.37
N TYR A 109 -8.99 -28.15 11.74
CA TYR A 109 -8.40 -26.97 12.36
C TYR A 109 -9.31 -26.41 13.46
N LYS A 110 -8.91 -26.59 14.73
CA LYS A 110 -9.46 -25.85 15.87
C LYS A 110 -8.69 -24.53 15.99
N ARG A 111 -9.42 -23.40 15.99
CA ARG A 111 -9.03 -22.04 16.46
C ARG A 111 -7.52 -21.88 16.72
N CYS A 112 -6.75 -21.54 15.69
CA CYS A 112 -5.40 -21.02 15.88
C CYS A 112 -5.50 -19.49 15.90
N MET A 113 -5.10 -18.87 17.01
CA MET A 113 -4.70 -17.47 17.01
C MET A 113 -3.45 -17.41 16.11
N ALA A 114 -3.61 -16.97 14.87
CA ALA A 114 -2.52 -17.01 13.90
C ALA A 114 -1.38 -16.10 14.37
N GLN A 115 -0.20 -16.67 14.63
CA GLN A 115 1.05 -15.92 14.73
C GLN A 115 1.59 -15.64 13.31
N GLY A 116 0.70 -15.19 12.42
CA GLY A 116 1.02 -14.96 11.02
C GLY A 116 1.64 -13.59 10.81
N VAL A 117 2.60 -13.48 9.89
CA VAL A 117 3.14 -12.18 9.45
C VAL A 117 2.46 -11.78 8.15
N LEU A 118 2.08 -10.51 8.03
CA LEU A 118 1.53 -9.96 6.78
C LEU A 118 2.60 -10.02 5.69
N VAL A 119 2.29 -10.68 4.57
CA VAL A 119 3.22 -10.91 3.47
C VAL A 119 2.81 -10.08 2.24
N VAL A 120 3.80 -9.53 1.54
CA VAL A 120 3.60 -8.81 0.27
C VAL A 120 3.53 -9.82 -0.88
N ILE A 121 2.77 -9.51 -1.93
CA ILE A 121 2.49 -10.35 -3.10
C ILE A 121 3.71 -11.16 -3.59
N LYS A 122 4.83 -10.51 -3.92
CA LYS A 122 6.07 -11.15 -4.38
C LYS A 122 6.70 -12.15 -3.40
N GLN A 123 6.63 -11.82 -2.11
CA GLN A 123 7.15 -12.67 -1.04
C GLN A 123 6.26 -13.90 -0.86
N ALA A 124 4.94 -13.77 -1.05
CA ALA A 124 4.01 -14.89 -0.94
C ALA A 124 4.23 -15.94 -2.04
N CYS A 125 4.43 -15.54 -3.30
CA CYS A 125 4.78 -16.46 -4.38
C CYS A 125 6.06 -17.24 -4.09
N LEU A 126 7.16 -16.53 -3.83
CA LEU A 126 8.46 -17.18 -3.68
C LEU A 126 8.51 -18.12 -2.46
N ILE A 127 7.83 -17.75 -1.36
CA ILE A 127 7.64 -18.68 -0.23
C ILE A 127 6.85 -19.91 -0.67
N ALA A 128 5.73 -19.73 -1.38
CA ALA A 128 4.89 -20.84 -1.81
C ALA A 128 5.64 -21.80 -2.74
N ASP A 129 6.39 -21.29 -3.73
CA ASP A 129 7.14 -22.11 -4.67
C ASP A 129 8.22 -22.94 -3.97
N ILE A 130 8.96 -22.32 -3.04
CA ILE A 130 10.01 -23.00 -2.27
C ILE A 130 9.41 -24.06 -1.33
N VAL A 131 8.35 -23.71 -0.59
CA VAL A 131 7.68 -24.65 0.32
C VAL A 131 7.09 -25.82 -0.48
N GLN A 132 6.43 -25.54 -1.60
CA GLN A 132 5.84 -26.56 -2.46
C GLN A 132 6.91 -27.52 -2.99
N TYR A 133 8.03 -26.99 -3.48
CA TYR A 133 9.15 -27.82 -3.91
C TYR A 133 9.71 -28.71 -2.80
N PHE A 134 9.91 -28.19 -1.58
CA PHE A 134 10.40 -28.99 -0.46
C PHE A 134 9.40 -30.09 -0.06
N VAL A 135 8.10 -29.80 -0.10
CA VAL A 135 7.05 -30.78 0.15
C VAL A 135 7.07 -31.88 -0.91
N ASP A 136 7.12 -31.53 -2.19
CA ASP A 136 7.09 -32.49 -3.31
C ASP A 136 8.35 -33.36 -3.35
N ALA A 137 9.51 -32.77 -3.05
CA ALA A 137 10.79 -33.46 -2.94
C ALA A 137 10.97 -34.23 -1.62
N LYS A 138 9.99 -34.16 -0.69
CA LYS A 138 10.03 -34.77 0.65
C LYS A 138 11.27 -34.38 1.46
N LEU A 139 11.68 -33.12 1.34
CA LEU A 139 12.78 -32.54 2.11
C LEU A 139 12.28 -32.07 3.47
N GLU A 140 13.11 -32.20 4.50
CA GLU A 140 12.85 -31.58 5.79
C GLU A 140 13.20 -30.09 5.74
N PHE A 141 12.33 -29.25 6.29
CA PHE A 141 12.54 -27.80 6.31
C PHE A 141 11.86 -27.13 7.50
N ASP A 142 12.35 -25.94 7.84
CA ASP A 142 11.73 -25.05 8.80
C ASP A 142 11.06 -23.87 8.07
N ALA A 143 9.74 -23.76 8.23
CA ALA A 143 8.94 -22.73 7.59
C ALA A 143 9.32 -21.31 8.03
N SER A 144 9.85 -21.12 9.24
CA SER A 144 10.33 -19.83 9.73
C SER A 144 11.62 -19.42 9.02
N TYR A 145 12.57 -20.34 8.84
CA TYR A 145 13.81 -20.04 8.12
C TYR A 145 13.57 -19.74 6.65
N ILE A 146 12.66 -20.46 5.98
CA ILE A 146 12.28 -20.11 4.58
C ILE A 146 11.75 -18.68 4.51
N TYR A 147 10.86 -18.28 5.43
CA TYR A 147 10.35 -16.93 5.47
C TYR A 147 11.47 -15.90 5.67
N GLU A 148 12.39 -16.18 6.59
CA GLU A 148 13.51 -15.29 6.89
C GLU A 148 14.44 -15.16 5.69
N ASP A 149 14.74 -16.26 5.00
CA ASP A 149 15.60 -16.28 3.81
C ASP A 149 14.97 -15.52 2.65
N VAL A 150 13.71 -15.77 2.34
CA VAL A 150 12.99 -15.02 1.31
C VAL A 150 12.95 -13.52 1.65
N ASN A 151 12.68 -13.18 2.92
CA ASN A 151 12.67 -11.79 3.36
C ASN A 151 14.07 -11.16 3.26
N ARG A 152 15.14 -11.87 3.64
CA ARG A 152 16.53 -11.41 3.51
C ARG A 152 16.90 -11.20 2.05
N ALA A 153 16.51 -12.11 1.16
CA ALA A 153 16.75 -12.00 -0.28
C ALA A 153 16.06 -10.75 -0.84
N ILE A 154 14.75 -10.59 -0.62
CA ILE A 154 14.01 -9.41 -1.10
C ILE A 154 14.61 -8.11 -0.54
N GLN A 155 14.94 -8.09 0.76
CA GLN A 155 15.61 -6.93 1.37
C GLN A 155 16.97 -6.65 0.74
N HIS A 156 17.75 -7.68 0.42
CA HIS A 156 19.03 -7.53 -0.27
C HIS A 156 18.85 -6.87 -1.64
N VAL A 157 17.91 -7.35 -2.46
CA VAL A 157 17.67 -6.78 -3.80
C VAL A 157 17.28 -5.31 -3.73
N HIS A 158 16.45 -4.92 -2.75
CA HIS A 158 16.08 -3.51 -2.53
C HIS A 158 17.25 -2.67 -1.98
N ARG A 159 17.97 -3.15 -0.96
CA ARG A 159 19.05 -2.39 -0.29
C ARG A 159 20.27 -2.16 -1.19
N THR A 160 20.61 -3.13 -2.03
CA THR A 160 21.72 -3.03 -3.00
C THR A 160 21.37 -2.19 -4.23
N GLY A 161 20.11 -1.78 -4.37
CA GLY A 161 19.63 -1.02 -5.52
C GLY A 161 19.64 -1.82 -6.83
N LEU A 162 19.63 -3.16 -6.77
CA LEU A 162 19.52 -4.00 -7.97
C LEU A 162 18.18 -3.75 -8.67
N VAL A 163 17.08 -3.71 -7.91
CA VAL A 163 15.75 -3.36 -8.47
C VAL A 163 15.78 -1.97 -9.11
N HIS A 164 16.34 -0.97 -8.42
CA HIS A 164 16.38 0.41 -8.92
C HIS A 164 17.13 0.52 -10.24
N ARG A 165 18.30 -0.14 -10.34
CA ARG A 165 19.08 -0.18 -11.58
C ARG A 165 18.35 -0.92 -12.69
N GLY A 166 17.69 -2.04 -12.38
CA GLY A 166 16.86 -2.77 -13.34
C GLY A 166 15.73 -1.91 -13.90
N ILE A 167 15.00 -1.20 -13.03
CA ILE A 167 13.93 -0.27 -13.43
C ILE A 167 14.49 0.85 -14.31
N LEU A 168 15.58 1.51 -13.89
CA LEU A 168 16.13 2.64 -14.63
C LEU A 168 16.81 2.24 -15.94
N SER A 169 17.18 0.97 -16.13
CA SER A 169 17.73 0.47 -17.39
C SER A 169 16.68 0.34 -18.50
N ASP A 170 15.41 0.13 -18.12
CA ASP A 170 14.27 0.10 -19.05
C ASP A 170 13.01 0.71 -18.38
N PRO A 171 12.96 2.04 -18.19
CA PRO A 171 11.87 2.69 -17.46
C PRO A 171 10.50 2.44 -18.09
N HIS A 172 10.42 2.37 -19.42
CA HIS A 172 9.16 2.15 -20.15
C HIS A 172 8.49 0.81 -19.80
N LYS A 173 9.29 -0.21 -19.50
CA LYS A 173 8.76 -1.54 -19.14
C LYS A 173 8.19 -1.58 -17.73
N TYR A 174 8.73 -0.78 -16.81
CA TYR A 174 8.45 -0.88 -15.38
C TYR A 174 7.64 0.28 -14.80
N LEU A 175 7.79 1.50 -15.32
CA LEU A 175 7.07 2.70 -14.87
C LEU A 175 5.89 3.00 -15.79
N VAL A 176 4.73 3.23 -15.18
CA VAL A 176 3.52 3.64 -15.90
C VAL A 176 3.49 5.16 -15.98
N LYS A 177 3.70 5.72 -17.18
CA LYS A 177 3.55 7.16 -17.42
C LYS A 177 2.08 7.56 -17.30
N ASN A 178 1.80 8.60 -16.50
CA ASN A 178 0.52 9.28 -16.48
C ASN A 178 0.70 10.80 -16.66
N GLY A 179 0.18 11.34 -17.76
CA GLY A 179 0.24 12.79 -18.05
C GLY A 179 -0.54 13.66 -17.05
N GLN A 180 -1.52 13.10 -16.34
CA GLN A 180 -2.32 13.85 -15.37
C GLN A 180 -1.57 14.15 -14.06
N LEU A 181 -0.56 13.36 -13.71
CA LEU A 181 0.20 13.55 -12.48
C LEU A 181 0.86 14.93 -12.44
N LEU A 182 1.51 15.34 -13.54
CA LEU A 182 2.13 16.66 -13.61
C LEU A 182 1.07 17.76 -13.48
N HIS A 183 -0.07 17.58 -14.15
CA HIS A 183 -1.16 18.55 -14.10
C HIS A 183 -1.68 18.73 -12.68
N PHE A 184 -1.83 17.64 -11.92
CA PHE A 184 -2.22 17.66 -10.52
C PHE A 184 -1.22 18.44 -9.65
N LEU A 185 0.08 18.13 -9.77
CA LEU A 185 1.12 18.83 -8.99
C LEU A 185 1.19 20.33 -9.35
N LYS A 186 1.10 20.68 -10.64
CA LYS A 186 1.07 22.08 -11.10
C LYS A 186 -0.16 22.81 -10.59
N MET A 187 -1.34 22.21 -10.70
CA MET A 187 -2.60 22.78 -10.19
C MET A 187 -2.50 23.11 -8.69
N LEU A 188 -1.92 22.20 -7.88
CA LEU A 188 -1.72 22.47 -6.45
C LEU A 188 -0.79 23.68 -6.23
N ARG A 189 0.31 23.78 -6.99
CA ARG A 189 1.26 24.89 -6.89
C ARG A 189 0.66 26.22 -7.32
N GLU A 190 -0.10 26.24 -8.41
CA GLU A 190 -0.82 27.42 -8.90
C GLU A 190 -1.84 27.92 -7.86
N LYS A 191 -2.46 27.00 -7.10
CA LYS A 191 -3.35 27.32 -5.97
C LYS A 191 -2.61 27.68 -4.68
N GLY A 192 -1.29 27.89 -4.73
CA GLY A 192 -0.47 28.31 -3.60
C GLY A 192 -0.24 27.23 -2.54
N LYS A 193 -0.53 25.95 -2.84
CA LYS A 193 -0.31 24.84 -1.91
C LYS A 193 1.17 24.49 -1.82
N LYS A 194 1.59 24.06 -0.63
CA LYS A 194 2.95 23.59 -0.36
C LYS A 194 3.06 22.10 -0.61
N LEU A 195 4.11 21.68 -1.31
CA LEU A 195 4.30 20.26 -1.66
C LEU A 195 5.58 19.73 -1.01
N PHE A 196 5.54 18.49 -0.52
CA PHE A 196 6.75 17.78 -0.10
C PHE A 196 6.76 16.32 -0.53
N LEU A 197 7.96 15.81 -0.79
CA LEU A 197 8.20 14.40 -1.07
C LEU A 197 8.91 13.77 0.12
N LEU A 198 8.43 12.62 0.58
CA LEU A 198 9.00 11.87 1.70
C LEU A 198 9.07 10.38 1.35
N THR A 199 10.24 9.90 0.95
CA THR A 199 10.41 8.53 0.46
C THR A 199 11.56 7.79 1.14
N ASN A 200 11.43 6.45 1.21
CA ASN A 200 12.51 5.57 1.63
C ASN A 200 13.53 5.30 0.52
N SER A 201 13.18 5.60 -0.72
CA SER A 201 14.05 5.41 -1.87
C SER A 201 15.22 6.40 -1.89
N PRO A 202 16.37 6.01 -2.48
CA PRO A 202 17.50 6.91 -2.67
C PRO A 202 17.21 7.97 -3.74
N TYR A 203 17.82 9.15 -3.62
CA TYR A 203 17.50 10.26 -4.52
C TYR A 203 17.79 9.96 -5.99
N TYR A 204 18.90 9.29 -6.34
CA TYR A 204 19.18 8.96 -7.75
C TYR A 204 18.04 8.18 -8.43
N PHE A 205 17.36 7.31 -7.67
CA PHE A 205 16.27 6.50 -8.19
C PHE A 205 15.00 7.32 -8.40
N VAL A 206 14.68 8.15 -7.40
CA VAL A 206 13.58 9.11 -7.45
C VAL A 206 13.78 10.08 -8.61
N ASP A 207 14.98 10.63 -8.75
CA ASP A 207 15.33 11.61 -9.78
C ASP A 207 15.21 11.02 -11.19
N GLY A 208 15.74 9.82 -11.40
CA GLY A 208 15.62 9.12 -12.69
C GLY A 208 14.17 8.80 -13.04
N GLY A 209 13.39 8.27 -12.09
CA GLY A 209 12.00 7.93 -12.36
C GLY A 209 11.07 9.14 -12.47
N MET A 210 11.24 10.18 -11.65
CA MET A 210 10.49 11.45 -11.80
C MET A 210 10.81 12.16 -13.11
N SER A 211 12.08 12.14 -13.54
CA SER A 211 12.47 12.71 -14.83
C SER A 211 11.78 11.98 -15.98
N PHE A 212 11.74 10.64 -15.93
CA PHE A 212 11.00 9.83 -16.88
C PHE A 212 9.49 10.13 -16.84
N LEU A 213 8.86 10.10 -15.68
CA LEU A 213 7.41 10.27 -15.52
C LEU A 213 6.90 11.62 -16.04
N LEU A 214 7.75 12.66 -16.02
CA LEU A 214 7.37 14.03 -16.36
C LEU A 214 7.98 14.54 -17.68
N GLU A 215 8.79 13.73 -18.35
CA GLU A 215 9.54 14.05 -19.58
C GLU A 215 8.68 14.68 -20.69
N ASP A 216 7.51 14.09 -20.97
CA ASP A 216 6.66 14.51 -22.10
C ASP A 216 5.86 15.79 -21.82
N SER A 217 5.79 16.22 -20.55
CA SER A 217 4.91 17.30 -20.10
C SER A 217 5.67 18.51 -19.53
N LEU A 218 6.98 18.39 -19.33
CA LEU A 218 7.88 19.48 -18.98
C LEU A 218 8.61 19.90 -20.26
N GLY A 219 8.48 21.17 -20.66
CA GLY A 219 9.39 21.72 -21.67
C GLY A 219 10.85 21.56 -21.21
N CYS A 220 11.80 21.62 -22.15
CA CYS A 220 13.25 21.33 -22.01
C CYS A 220 14.06 21.99 -20.85
N ARG A 221 13.46 22.57 -19.80
CA ARG A 221 14.19 23.33 -18.76
C ARG A 221 13.75 23.16 -17.31
N ASP A 222 12.61 22.54 -17.00
CA ASP A 222 12.11 22.54 -15.61
C ASP A 222 12.48 21.25 -14.88
N SER A 223 13.28 21.36 -13.81
CA SER A 223 13.56 20.24 -12.91
C SER A 223 12.31 19.97 -12.06
N TRP A 224 11.77 18.75 -12.10
CA TRP A 224 10.60 18.33 -11.31
C TRP A 224 10.67 18.71 -9.83
N ARG A 225 11.89 18.84 -9.28
CA ARG A 225 12.17 19.30 -7.92
C ARG A 225 11.55 20.66 -7.60
N GLU A 226 11.40 21.55 -8.57
CA GLU A 226 10.84 22.89 -8.37
C GLU A 226 9.34 22.86 -8.01
N LEU A 227 8.67 21.74 -8.30
CA LEU A 227 7.31 21.49 -7.86
C LEU A 227 7.24 21.30 -6.33
N PHE A 228 8.32 20.87 -5.69
CA PHE A 228 8.34 20.51 -4.27
C PHE A 228 9.08 21.55 -3.44
N ASP A 229 8.46 22.01 -2.35
CA ASP A 229 9.10 22.89 -1.36
C ASP A 229 10.13 22.11 -0.51
N VAL A 230 9.92 20.81 -0.31
CA VAL A 230 10.82 19.94 0.46
C VAL A 230 10.92 18.56 -0.19
N VAL A 231 12.14 18.06 -0.41
CA VAL A 231 12.39 16.70 -0.92
C VAL A 231 13.24 15.93 0.09
N ILE A 232 12.67 14.87 0.67
CA ILE A 232 13.32 13.99 1.63
C ILE A 232 13.39 12.57 1.06
N ALA A 233 14.60 12.08 0.83
CA ALA A 233 14.90 10.72 0.39
C ALA A 233 15.54 9.91 1.52
N LYS A 234 15.56 8.58 1.43
CA LYS A 234 16.01 7.68 2.52
C LYS A 234 15.47 8.09 3.90
N ALA A 235 14.17 8.41 3.97
CA ALA A 235 13.50 8.90 5.17
C ALA A 235 13.46 7.87 6.32
N ASN A 236 13.55 6.58 6.00
CA ASN A 236 13.45 5.46 6.93
C ASN A 236 12.08 5.41 7.67
N LYS A 237 10.99 5.57 6.93
CA LYS A 237 9.63 5.28 7.41
C LYS A 237 9.50 3.78 7.75
N PRO A 238 8.82 3.38 8.84
CA PRO A 238 8.05 4.23 9.77
C PRO A 238 8.88 4.92 10.87
N ASP A 239 10.17 4.58 11.03
CA ASP A 239 11.00 5.13 12.11
C ASP A 239 11.12 6.66 12.05
N PHE A 240 11.00 7.27 10.87
CA PHE A 240 10.89 8.72 10.71
C PHE A 240 9.88 9.38 11.67
N TYR A 241 8.75 8.72 11.96
CA TYR A 241 7.69 9.31 12.77
C TYR A 241 7.94 9.21 14.29
N THR A 242 8.86 8.35 14.73
CA THR A 242 9.13 8.09 16.15
C THR A 242 10.57 8.31 16.57
N SER A 243 11.50 8.39 15.63
CA SER A 243 12.93 8.59 15.87
C SER A 243 13.28 10.05 16.16
N GLU A 244 14.54 10.28 16.53
CA GLU A 244 15.14 11.61 16.68
C GLU A 244 16.34 11.79 15.74
N HIS A 245 16.35 11.10 14.59
CA HIS A 245 17.44 11.22 13.63
C HIS A 245 17.52 12.64 13.04
N PRO A 246 18.73 13.21 12.88
CA PRO A 246 18.90 14.52 12.27
C PRO A 246 18.76 14.44 10.74
N PHE A 247 18.29 15.52 10.13
CA PHE A 247 18.35 15.71 8.69
C PHE A 247 19.80 15.91 8.23
N ARG A 248 20.11 15.42 7.03
CA ARG A 248 21.39 15.65 6.34
C ARG A 248 21.11 16.22 4.96
N CYS A 249 21.78 17.31 4.58
CA CYS A 249 21.68 17.83 3.22
C CYS A 249 22.49 16.93 2.29
N TYR A 250 21.88 16.47 1.20
CA TYR A 250 22.50 15.60 0.21
C TYR A 250 22.98 16.42 -0.99
N ASP A 251 24.26 16.25 -1.32
CA ASP A 251 24.89 16.82 -2.50
C ASP A 251 24.84 15.78 -3.64
N ALA A 252 23.96 16.02 -4.61
CA ALA A 252 23.74 15.12 -5.73
C ALA A 252 24.91 15.05 -6.71
N GLU A 253 25.75 16.09 -6.80
CA GLU A 253 26.91 16.09 -7.71
C GLU A 253 28.06 15.27 -7.14
N LYS A 254 28.25 15.35 -5.82
CA LYS A 254 29.33 14.65 -5.12
C LYS A 254 28.94 13.29 -4.56
N ASP A 255 27.64 12.95 -4.56
CA ASP A 255 27.06 11.80 -3.86
C ASP A 255 27.47 11.75 -2.38
N THR A 256 27.40 12.89 -1.68
CA THR A 256 27.82 13.00 -0.27
C THR A 256 26.76 13.66 0.61
N LEU A 257 26.83 13.37 1.90
CA LEU A 257 25.98 13.98 2.92
C LEU A 257 26.75 15.06 3.67
N ALA A 258 26.17 16.26 3.73
CA ALA A 258 26.62 17.31 4.63
C ALA A 258 26.15 17.01 6.06
N PHE A 259 27.11 16.99 6.99
CA PHE A 259 26.89 16.73 8.42
C PHE A 259 26.56 17.99 9.23
N MET A 260 26.53 19.15 8.57
CA MET A 260 26.03 20.38 9.18
C MET A 260 24.56 20.21 9.59
N LYS A 261 24.18 20.87 10.68
CA LYS A 261 22.79 20.88 11.14
C LYS A 261 21.91 21.54 10.10
N VAL A 262 20.75 20.93 9.86
CA VAL A 262 19.73 21.49 8.97
C VAL A 262 18.73 22.28 9.84
N ASP A 263 18.82 23.60 9.79
CA ASP A 263 17.90 24.50 10.50
C ASP A 263 16.75 25.02 9.59
N ALA A 264 16.91 24.89 8.27
CA ALA A 264 15.90 25.26 7.28
C ALA A 264 15.95 24.34 6.05
N PHE A 265 14.79 24.10 5.44
CA PHE A 265 14.70 23.48 4.12
C PHE A 265 14.85 24.57 3.04
N LEU A 266 15.85 24.42 2.18
CA LEU A 266 16.17 25.36 1.12
C LEU A 266 15.62 24.87 -0.22
N PRO A 267 15.18 25.78 -1.10
CA PRO A 267 14.73 25.42 -2.44
C PRO A 267 15.79 24.62 -3.21
N ASN A 268 15.34 23.62 -3.97
CA ASN A 268 16.19 22.75 -4.81
C ASN A 268 17.29 21.98 -4.05
N LYS A 269 17.20 21.86 -2.72
CA LYS A 269 18.06 20.99 -1.91
C LYS A 269 17.34 19.70 -1.55
N ILE A 270 18.14 18.63 -1.45
CA ILE A 270 17.67 17.29 -1.11
C ILE A 270 18.13 16.96 0.30
N TYR A 271 17.26 16.32 1.07
CA TYR A 271 17.54 15.96 2.45
C TYR A 271 17.42 14.45 2.63
N TYR A 272 18.34 13.87 3.37
CA TYR A 272 18.27 12.47 3.79
C TYR A 272 17.92 12.36 5.27
N HIS A 273 17.26 11.27 5.61
CA HIS A 273 16.92 10.91 6.99
C HIS A 273 16.00 11.96 7.64
N GLY A 274 16.29 12.32 8.90
CA GLY A 274 15.46 13.21 9.70
C GLY A 274 14.39 12.49 10.50
N CYS A 275 13.54 13.29 11.13
CA CYS A 275 12.41 12.83 11.91
C CYS A 275 11.25 13.84 11.85
N LEU A 276 10.06 13.37 12.16
CA LEU A 276 8.84 14.18 12.18
C LEU A 276 8.94 15.39 13.12
N LYS A 277 9.58 15.22 14.29
CA LYS A 277 9.73 16.30 15.28
C LYS A 277 10.52 17.48 14.69
N SER A 278 11.69 17.23 14.12
CA SER A 278 12.49 18.26 13.46
C SER A 278 11.79 18.81 12.21
N PHE A 279 11.10 17.96 11.45
CA PHE A 279 10.35 18.38 10.27
C PHE A 279 9.29 19.45 10.63
N LEU A 280 8.48 19.20 11.66
CA LEU A 280 7.46 20.13 12.13
C LEU A 280 8.06 21.40 12.75
N GLN A 281 9.23 21.30 13.41
CA GLN A 281 9.93 22.47 13.95
C GLN A 281 10.44 23.40 12.85
N ILE A 282 10.96 22.83 11.76
CA ILE A 282 11.50 23.59 10.62
C ILE A 282 10.38 24.19 9.78
N THR A 283 9.38 23.38 9.41
CA THR A 283 8.30 23.83 8.50
C THR A 283 7.24 24.67 9.19
N LYS A 284 7.02 24.45 10.50
CA LYS A 284 5.94 25.03 11.29
C LYS A 284 4.53 24.77 10.72
N TRP A 285 4.39 23.75 9.88
CA TRP A 285 3.10 23.34 9.34
C TRP A 285 2.23 22.70 10.42
N LYS A 286 0.95 23.07 10.44
CA LYS A 286 0.00 22.54 11.41
C LYS A 286 -0.58 21.23 10.89
N GLY A 287 -0.61 20.20 11.73
CA GLY A 287 -1.04 18.86 11.33
C GLY A 287 -2.36 18.81 10.55
N PRO A 288 -3.46 19.43 11.02
CA PRO A 288 -4.75 19.37 10.33
C PRO A 288 -4.78 19.99 8.91
N GLU A 289 -3.81 20.86 8.59
CA GLU A 289 -3.66 21.51 7.28
C GLU A 289 -2.78 20.70 6.32
N VAL A 290 -2.18 19.60 6.80
CA VAL A 290 -1.34 18.70 6.02
C VAL A 290 -2.13 17.47 5.62
N ILE A 291 -2.10 17.12 4.34
CA ILE A 291 -2.51 15.80 3.85
C ILE A 291 -1.29 15.03 3.37
N TYR A 292 -1.22 13.73 3.69
CA TYR A 292 -0.15 12.85 3.22
C TYR A 292 -0.73 11.68 2.43
N PHE A 293 -0.19 11.49 1.22
CA PHE A 293 -0.52 10.44 0.29
C PHE A 293 0.49 9.31 0.40
N GLY A 294 0.02 8.08 0.55
CA GLY A 294 0.87 6.89 0.60
C GLY A 294 0.11 5.62 0.29
N ASP A 295 0.80 4.60 -0.21
CA ASP A 295 0.22 3.31 -0.57
C ASP A 295 0.25 2.29 0.59
N HIS A 296 1.22 2.44 1.50
CA HIS A 296 1.49 1.45 2.52
C HIS A 296 0.98 1.88 3.91
N LEU A 297 -0.10 1.25 4.36
CA LEU A 297 -0.83 1.62 5.58
C LEU A 297 0.04 1.86 6.83
N PHE A 298 1.01 0.98 7.08
CA PHE A 298 1.79 0.99 8.32
C PHE A 298 3.02 1.89 8.26
N SER A 299 3.73 1.92 7.14
CA SER A 299 4.91 2.79 6.94
C SER A 299 4.47 4.21 6.67
N ASP A 300 3.40 4.42 5.91
CA ASP A 300 3.06 5.72 5.36
C ASP A 300 1.90 6.41 6.06
N LEU A 301 0.85 5.70 6.45
CA LEU A 301 -0.38 6.37 6.92
C LEU A 301 -0.54 6.37 8.44
N ARG A 302 -0.05 5.33 9.12
CA ARG A 302 -0.16 5.22 10.59
C ARG A 302 0.56 6.35 11.33
N GLY A 303 1.77 6.69 10.88
CA GLY A 303 2.58 7.77 11.48
C GLY A 303 1.92 9.14 11.35
N PRO A 304 1.61 9.60 10.12
CA PRO A 304 0.89 10.85 9.87
C PRO A 304 -0.47 10.93 10.56
N SER A 305 -1.26 9.85 10.53
CA SER A 305 -2.56 9.82 11.21
C SER A 305 -2.42 10.07 12.72
N LYS A 306 -1.41 9.46 13.36
CA LYS A 306 -1.09 9.73 14.78
C LYS A 306 -0.54 11.13 15.03
N ALA A 307 0.12 11.72 14.04
CA ALA A 307 0.60 13.10 14.08
C ALA A 307 -0.52 14.15 13.85
N GLY A 308 -1.76 13.70 13.62
CA GLY A 308 -2.90 14.58 13.34
C GLY A 308 -2.93 15.13 11.92
N TRP A 309 -2.17 14.53 11.00
CA TRP A 309 -2.26 14.84 9.57
C TRP A 309 -3.48 14.16 8.96
N ARG A 310 -4.02 14.76 7.90
CA ARG A 310 -4.97 14.08 7.03
C ARG A 310 -4.23 13.05 6.20
N THR A 311 -4.89 11.94 5.87
CA THR A 311 -4.25 10.84 5.14
C THR A 311 -5.09 10.39 3.96
N ALA A 312 -4.42 10.19 2.82
CA ALA A 312 -4.98 9.65 1.60
C ALA A 312 -4.26 8.34 1.25
N ALA A 313 -4.98 7.21 1.27
CA ALA A 313 -4.43 5.93 0.84
C ALA A 313 -4.52 5.80 -0.68
N ILE A 314 -3.40 5.44 -1.30
CA ILE A 314 -3.34 5.06 -2.71
C ILE A 314 -3.45 3.53 -2.82
N ILE A 315 -4.50 3.05 -3.48
CA ILE A 315 -4.79 1.62 -3.67
C ILE A 315 -4.84 1.33 -5.15
N HIS A 316 -3.70 1.00 -5.76
CA HIS A 316 -3.61 0.88 -7.22
C HIS A 316 -4.53 -0.19 -7.82
N GLU A 317 -4.90 -1.22 -7.04
CA GLU A 317 -5.81 -2.29 -7.45
C GLU A 317 -7.29 -1.85 -7.51
N LEU A 318 -7.61 -0.70 -6.89
CA LEU A 318 -8.99 -0.28 -6.65
C LEU A 318 -9.79 -0.07 -7.93
N GLU A 319 -9.17 0.51 -8.96
CA GLU A 319 -9.83 0.74 -10.26
C GLU A 319 -10.26 -0.59 -10.89
N ASP A 320 -9.34 -1.55 -10.98
CA ASP A 320 -9.62 -2.88 -11.54
C ASP A 320 -10.66 -3.63 -10.70
N GLU A 321 -10.56 -3.58 -9.38
CA GLU A 321 -11.54 -4.20 -8.47
C GLU A 321 -12.94 -3.60 -8.67
N ILE A 322 -13.07 -2.28 -8.80
CA ILE A 322 -14.36 -1.62 -9.04
C ILE A 322 -14.89 -1.95 -10.43
N LEU A 323 -14.04 -1.98 -11.45
CA LEU A 323 -14.43 -2.35 -12.82
C LEU A 323 -15.02 -3.76 -12.85
N ILE A 324 -14.34 -4.74 -12.23
CA ILE A 324 -14.82 -6.12 -12.10
C ILE A 324 -16.14 -6.15 -11.31
N GLN A 325 -16.23 -5.44 -10.18
CA GLN A 325 -17.46 -5.38 -9.38
C GLN A 325 -18.63 -4.73 -10.11
N ASN A 326 -18.36 -3.85 -11.07
CA ASN A 326 -19.38 -3.18 -11.88
C ASN A 326 -19.89 -4.05 -13.05
N GLU A 327 -19.22 -5.15 -13.38
CA GLU A 327 -19.67 -6.09 -14.40
C GLU A 327 -20.98 -6.77 -13.99
N ASP A 328 -21.91 -6.90 -14.95
CA ASP A 328 -23.23 -7.45 -14.63
C ASP A 328 -23.15 -8.94 -14.24
N ALA A 329 -22.20 -9.69 -14.81
CA ALA A 329 -21.94 -11.07 -14.42
C ALA A 329 -21.54 -11.19 -12.94
N TYR A 330 -20.54 -10.40 -12.51
CA TYR A 330 -20.11 -10.37 -11.11
C TYR A 330 -21.25 -9.98 -10.18
N ARG A 331 -22.04 -8.96 -10.55
CA ARG A 331 -23.17 -8.48 -9.73
C ARG A 331 -24.27 -9.53 -9.59
N VAL A 332 -24.55 -10.31 -10.62
CA VAL A 332 -25.48 -11.44 -10.56
C VAL A 332 -24.95 -12.51 -9.60
N GLU A 333 -23.69 -12.88 -9.70
CA GLU A 333 -23.07 -13.87 -8.81
C GLU A 333 -23.01 -13.38 -7.36
N GLN A 334 -22.70 -12.09 -7.14
CA GLN A 334 -22.71 -11.47 -5.82
C GLN A 334 -24.13 -11.44 -5.22
N ALA A 335 -25.15 -11.17 -6.03
CA ALA A 335 -26.54 -11.22 -5.59
C ALA A 335 -26.96 -12.64 -5.19
N LYS A 336 -26.60 -13.65 -6.00
CA LYS A 336 -26.80 -15.07 -5.65
C LYS A 336 -26.10 -15.41 -4.34
N PHE A 337 -24.82 -15.02 -4.20
CA PHE A 337 -24.05 -15.26 -2.99
C PHE A 337 -24.68 -14.59 -1.75
N HIS A 338 -25.18 -13.35 -1.87
CA HIS A 338 -25.85 -12.67 -0.77
C HIS A 338 -27.15 -13.39 -0.36
N ILE A 339 -27.95 -13.84 -1.33
CA ILE A 339 -29.15 -14.65 -1.07
C ILE A 339 -28.76 -15.95 -0.35
N PHE A 340 -27.71 -16.65 -0.81
CA PHE A 340 -27.20 -17.84 -0.14
C PHE A 340 -26.72 -17.54 1.29
N GLN A 341 -25.99 -16.44 1.50
CA GLN A 341 -25.55 -16.04 2.84
C GLN A 341 -26.72 -15.70 3.76
N GLU A 342 -27.76 -15.04 3.24
CA GLU A 342 -28.96 -14.74 4.02
C GLU A 342 -29.72 -16.02 4.39
N LEU A 343 -29.93 -16.92 3.42
CA LEU A 343 -30.57 -18.22 3.65
C LEU A 343 -29.77 -19.08 4.64
N LEU A 344 -28.44 -19.14 4.47
CA LEU A 344 -27.54 -19.85 5.36
C LEU A 344 -27.51 -19.20 6.75
N GLY A 345 -27.57 -17.86 6.81
CA GLY A 345 -27.69 -17.11 8.06
C GLY A 345 -28.99 -17.41 8.79
N ARG A 346 -30.12 -17.53 8.08
CA ARG A 346 -31.41 -17.96 8.64
C ARG A 346 -31.38 -19.42 9.11
N LEU A 347 -30.69 -20.30 8.38
CA LEU A 347 -30.45 -21.70 8.76
C LEU A 347 -29.52 -21.84 9.99
N HIS A 348 -28.50 -20.99 10.08
CA HIS A 348 -27.59 -20.94 11.23
C HIS A 348 -28.22 -20.20 12.43
N ALA A 349 -29.17 -19.30 12.22
CA ALA A 349 -29.98 -18.75 13.31
C ALA A 349 -30.84 -19.83 13.99
N THR A 350 -31.15 -20.93 13.28
CA THR A 350 -31.82 -22.12 13.84
C THR A 350 -30.84 -23.11 14.52
N VAL A 351 -29.54 -23.02 14.25
CA VAL A 351 -28.48 -23.85 14.85
C VAL A 351 -27.39 -22.94 15.41
N ALA A 352 -27.53 -22.53 16.68
CA ALA A 352 -26.68 -21.56 17.35
C ALA A 352 -25.18 -21.68 17.02
N LYS A 353 -24.70 -20.81 16.12
CA LYS A 353 -23.32 -20.31 16.06
C LYS A 353 -23.25 -19.08 15.14
N ASN A 354 -23.03 -17.93 15.78
CA ASN A 354 -22.77 -16.65 15.12
C ASN A 354 -21.40 -16.66 14.43
N GLN A 355 -21.36 -16.67 13.10
CA GLN A 355 -20.26 -16.12 12.32
C GLN A 355 -20.87 -15.27 11.20
N LYS A 356 -20.87 -13.95 11.40
CA LYS A 356 -21.20 -12.97 10.34
C LYS A 356 -20.02 -12.86 9.38
N SER A 357 -20.27 -12.48 8.13
CA SER A 357 -19.21 -12.03 7.24
C SER A 357 -18.53 -10.82 7.88
N GLN A 358 -17.22 -10.93 8.08
CA GLN A 358 -16.41 -9.89 8.72
C GLN A 358 -15.48 -9.27 7.69
N GLU A 359 -15.25 -7.98 7.86
CA GLU A 359 -14.32 -7.20 7.07
C GLU A 359 -12.91 -7.80 7.11
N SER A 360 -12.16 -7.71 6.00
CA SER A 360 -10.77 -8.16 5.96
C SER A 360 -9.89 -7.32 6.88
N GLY A 361 -8.79 -7.89 7.38
CA GLY A 361 -7.83 -7.11 8.17
C GLY A 361 -7.27 -5.90 7.41
N PHE A 362 -7.11 -5.98 6.09
CA PHE A 362 -6.65 -4.85 5.28
C PHE A 362 -7.67 -3.69 5.25
N ALA A 363 -8.94 -4.00 4.98
CA ALA A 363 -10.01 -3.01 4.91
C ALA A 363 -10.22 -2.31 6.27
N TYR A 364 -10.15 -3.06 7.38
CA TYR A 364 -10.17 -2.48 8.73
C TYR A 364 -9.07 -1.42 8.93
N HIS A 365 -7.82 -1.72 8.52
CA HIS A 365 -6.71 -0.77 8.67
C HIS A 365 -6.85 0.46 7.75
N ILE A 366 -7.44 0.31 6.55
CA ILE A 366 -7.80 1.45 5.69
C ILE A 366 -8.79 2.37 6.43
N HIS A 367 -9.85 1.82 7.01
CA HIS A 367 -10.81 2.62 7.77
C HIS A 367 -10.23 3.32 9.01
N GLN A 368 -9.18 2.75 9.62
CA GLN A 368 -8.51 3.34 10.77
C GLN A 368 -7.56 4.48 10.37
N TYR A 369 -6.69 4.22 9.39
CA TYR A 369 -5.54 5.08 9.12
C TYR A 369 -5.69 6.00 7.91
N ALA A 370 -6.61 5.71 6.98
CA ALA A 370 -6.87 6.55 5.82
C ALA A 370 -8.15 7.34 6.02
N ASP A 371 -8.08 8.67 5.95
CA ASP A 371 -9.28 9.51 5.97
C ASP A 371 -10.04 9.42 4.65
N VAL A 372 -9.30 9.34 3.55
CA VAL A 372 -9.80 9.06 2.20
C VAL A 372 -8.92 8.02 1.52
N TYR A 373 -9.44 7.33 0.52
CA TYR A 373 -8.67 6.43 -0.32
C TYR A 373 -9.13 6.52 -1.77
N THR A 374 -8.20 6.29 -2.69
CA THR A 374 -8.44 6.32 -4.14
C THR A 374 -7.36 5.51 -4.84
N SER A 375 -7.50 5.26 -6.14
CA SER A 375 -6.53 4.47 -6.92
C SER A 375 -5.25 5.21 -7.22
N LYS A 376 -5.31 6.54 -7.38
CA LYS A 376 -4.20 7.40 -7.78
C LYS A 376 -4.42 8.87 -7.35
N PRO A 377 -3.36 9.63 -7.02
CA PRO A 377 -3.50 11.01 -6.52
C PRO A 377 -4.24 11.94 -7.48
N GLU A 378 -4.03 11.80 -8.79
CA GLU A 378 -4.61 12.63 -9.84
C GLU A 378 -6.13 12.54 -9.92
N ASN A 379 -6.79 11.55 -9.31
CA ASN A 379 -8.25 11.54 -9.17
C ASN A 379 -8.78 12.77 -8.42
N PHE A 380 -7.95 13.44 -7.61
CA PHE A 380 -8.30 14.72 -6.99
C PHE A 380 -8.51 15.85 -8.01
N LEU A 381 -8.03 15.74 -9.25
CA LEU A 381 -8.34 16.68 -10.33
C LEU A 381 -9.83 16.68 -10.71
N LEU A 382 -10.52 15.56 -10.48
CA LEU A 382 -11.95 15.41 -10.79
C LEU A 382 -12.85 16.16 -9.79
N TYR A 383 -12.27 16.72 -8.73
CA TYR A 383 -12.98 17.40 -7.66
C TYR A 383 -12.54 18.87 -7.56
N PRO A 384 -13.47 19.81 -7.27
CA PRO A 384 -13.11 21.20 -6.97
C PRO A 384 -12.15 21.31 -5.78
N SER A 385 -11.30 22.34 -5.75
CA SER A 385 -10.40 22.58 -4.61
C SER A 385 -11.14 22.84 -3.30
N GLU A 386 -12.38 23.29 -3.38
CA GLU A 386 -13.25 23.60 -2.26
C GLU A 386 -14.15 22.41 -1.88
N ALA A 387 -13.94 21.25 -2.52
CA ALA A 387 -14.80 20.10 -2.29
C ALA A 387 -14.80 19.67 -0.82
N TRP A 388 -16.00 19.40 -0.32
CA TRP A 388 -16.21 18.76 0.96
C TRP A 388 -16.57 17.31 0.75
N LEU A 389 -15.61 16.44 1.06
CA LEU A 389 -15.74 15.00 0.96
C LEU A 389 -16.37 14.47 2.25
N HIS A 390 -17.53 13.83 2.14
CA HIS A 390 -18.31 13.34 3.27
C HIS A 390 -18.25 11.83 3.40
N ALA A 391 -18.02 11.34 4.61
CA ALA A 391 -18.15 9.93 4.92
C ALA A 391 -19.64 9.52 4.84
N PRO A 392 -19.98 8.38 4.24
CA PRO A 392 -21.36 7.93 4.15
C PRO A 392 -21.98 7.74 5.55
N PHE A 393 -23.15 8.31 5.78
CA PHE A 393 -23.83 8.27 7.09
C PHE A 393 -24.24 6.86 7.52
N ASP A 394 -24.42 5.95 6.57
CA ASP A 394 -25.00 4.63 6.80
C ASP A 394 -23.98 3.58 7.28
N ILE A 395 -22.68 3.86 7.20
CA ILE A 395 -21.62 2.87 7.46
C ILE A 395 -21.35 2.68 8.96
N LYS A 396 -21.71 3.65 9.82
CA LYS A 396 -21.39 3.62 11.27
C LYS A 396 -22.59 3.94 12.16
N ILE A 397 -23.76 3.41 11.83
CA ILE A 397 -24.92 3.46 12.72
C ILE A 397 -24.70 2.42 13.83
N MET A 398 -24.60 2.87 15.08
CA MET A 398 -24.54 1.95 16.22
C MET A 398 -25.82 1.11 16.26
N PRO A 399 -25.78 -0.16 16.74
CA PRO A 399 -26.96 -1.02 16.75
C PRO A 399 -28.20 -0.44 17.45
N HIS A 400 -28.01 0.50 18.39
CA HIS A 400 -29.07 1.20 19.11
C HIS A 400 -29.51 2.54 18.46
N HIS A 401 -28.86 2.96 17.37
CA HIS A 401 -29.15 4.19 16.63
C HIS A 401 -30.11 3.96 15.44
N VAL A 402 -30.92 2.91 15.47
CA VAL A 402 -31.97 2.69 14.44
C VAL A 402 -32.90 3.91 14.44
N LYS A 403 -32.72 4.78 13.45
CA LYS A 403 -33.71 5.81 13.13
C LYS A 403 -34.89 5.11 12.49
N VAL A 404 -35.92 4.85 13.28
CA VAL A 404 -37.26 4.57 12.76
C VAL A 404 -37.62 5.75 11.85
N SER A 405 -37.94 5.47 10.58
CA SER A 405 -38.45 6.51 9.69
C SER A 405 -39.65 7.19 10.35
N SER A 406 -39.62 8.51 10.48
CA SER A 406 -40.72 9.32 11.00
C SER A 406 -42.01 9.20 10.16
N SER A 407 -41.96 8.50 9.02
CA SER A 407 -43.13 8.13 8.22
C SER A 407 -43.99 7.02 8.85
N LEU A 408 -43.57 6.37 9.95
CA LEU A 408 -44.36 5.35 10.68
C LEU A 408 -45.19 5.92 11.84
N PHE A 409 -45.13 7.22 12.12
CA PHE A 409 -45.92 7.90 13.16
C PHE A 409 -46.79 9.02 12.59
N LYS A 410 -47.45 8.78 11.45
CA LYS A 410 -48.64 9.54 11.06
C LYS A 410 -49.85 8.61 11.10
N ASN A 411 -50.46 8.54 12.28
CA ASN A 411 -51.88 8.22 12.43
C ASN A 411 -52.57 9.47 12.95
#